data_AF-A0A1U9XB19-F1
#
_entry.id   AF-A0A1U9XB19-F1
#
_cell.length_a   1.000
_cell.length_b   1.000
_cell.length_c   1.000
_cell.angle_alpha   90.00
_cell.angle_beta   90.00
_cell.angle_gamma   90.00
#
_symmetry.space_group_name_H-M   'P 1'
#
loop_
_entity.id
_entity.type
_entity.pdbx_description
1 polymer ?
#
loop_
_entity_poly.entity_id
_entity_poly.type
_entity_poly.pdbx_seq_one_letter_code
_entity_poly.pdbx_strand_id
1 'polypeptide(L)'
;VLFNEWLPALLGEKFTKDVGLSGDFGRKTYSDIINPSVSTEFSTAGFRLHSMVQGVVELATRVGRIRRRIPLMGNFFRSNELVVAAQLVEMARGITRTPAMRFDGSFSDELRGGLFQFNPDQKGGGVDLTALNIQRGRDH
;
A
#
# COMPACT_ATOMS: atom_id res chain seq x y z
N VAL A 1 -8.93 -7.45 12.08
CA VAL A 1 -8.21 -6.80 10.96
C VAL A 1 -6.95 -7.56 10.54
N LEU A 2 -5.77 -7.42 11.15
CA LEU A 2 -4.53 -7.99 10.56
C LEU A 2 -4.56 -9.53 10.38
N PHE A 3 -4.66 -10.29 11.48
CA PHE A 3 -4.55 -11.76 11.46
C PHE A 3 -5.80 -12.47 10.89
N ASN A 4 -6.98 -11.89 11.08
CA ASN A 4 -8.24 -12.54 10.71
C ASN A 4 -8.83 -12.05 9.37
N GLU A 5 -8.34 -10.95 8.80
CA GLU A 5 -8.88 -10.41 7.53
C GLU A 5 -7.76 -10.16 6.52
N TRP A 6 -6.75 -9.37 6.89
CA TRP A 6 -5.72 -8.93 5.94
C TRP A 6 -4.73 -10.04 5.55
N LEU A 7 -4.19 -10.80 6.51
CA LEU A 7 -3.28 -11.92 6.24
C LEU A 7 -3.94 -13.04 5.42
N PRO A 8 -5.17 -13.51 5.74
CA PRO A 8 -5.89 -14.46 4.89
C PRO A 8 -6.14 -13.96 3.48
N ALA A 9 -6.47 -12.67 3.31
CA ALA A 9 -6.68 -12.07 1.99
C ALA A 9 -5.38 -11.99 1.16
N LEU A 10 -4.23 -11.78 1.82
CA LEU A 10 -2.94 -11.66 1.16
C LEU A 10 -2.30 -13.03 0.85
N LEU A 11 -2.30 -13.95 1.82
CA LEU A 11 -1.56 -15.22 1.77
C LEU A 11 -2.45 -16.41 1.37
N GLY A 12 -3.77 -16.22 1.37
CA GLY A 12 -4.78 -17.26 1.17
C GLY A 12 -5.21 -17.91 2.48
N GLU A 13 -6.54 -18.06 2.65
CA GLU A 13 -7.15 -18.57 3.89
C GLU A 13 -6.57 -19.89 4.37
N LYS A 14 -6.34 -20.84 3.44
CA LYS A 14 -5.80 -22.15 3.76
C LYS A 14 -4.40 -22.03 4.37
N PHE A 15 -3.50 -21.31 3.71
CA PHE A 15 -2.12 -21.17 4.18
C PHE A 15 -2.09 -20.47 5.55
N THR A 16 -2.82 -19.36 5.69
CA THR A 16 -2.87 -18.61 6.95
C THR A 16 -3.41 -19.46 8.10
N LYS A 17 -4.41 -20.32 7.86
CA LYS A 17 -4.92 -21.24 8.87
C LYS A 17 -3.92 -22.35 9.20
N ASP A 18 -3.34 -22.99 8.19
CA ASP A 18 -2.43 -24.13 8.33
C ASP A 18 -1.17 -23.77 9.13
N VAL A 19 -0.67 -22.54 8.96
CA VAL A 19 0.52 -22.04 9.69
C VAL A 19 0.18 -21.33 11.00
N GLY A 20 -1.09 -21.33 11.41
CA GLY A 20 -1.51 -20.71 12.66
C GLY A 20 -1.32 -19.20 12.67
N LEU A 21 -1.80 -18.50 11.65
CA LEU A 21 -1.85 -17.04 11.56
C LEU A 21 -3.28 -16.47 11.55
N SER A 22 -4.31 -17.31 11.59
CA SER A 22 -5.73 -16.89 11.67
C SER A 22 -6.54 -17.76 12.65
N GLY A 23 -7.48 -17.17 13.40
CA GLY A 23 -8.27 -17.86 14.43
C GLY A 23 -8.32 -17.11 15.77
N ASP A 24 -8.65 -17.80 16.86
CA ASP A 24 -8.69 -17.24 18.23
C ASP A 24 -7.28 -16.98 18.78
N PHE A 25 -6.63 -15.95 18.23
CA PHE A 25 -5.38 -15.39 18.74
C PHE A 25 -5.67 -14.51 19.95
N GLY A 26 -5.02 -14.81 21.08
CA GLY A 26 -4.94 -13.84 22.18
C GLY A 26 -4.89 -14.37 23.61
N ARG A 27 -4.91 -15.69 23.87
CA ARG A 27 -4.97 -16.14 25.27
C ARG A 27 -4.06 -17.28 25.72
N LYS A 28 -3.36 -18.02 24.83
CA LYS A 28 -2.65 -19.25 25.27
C LYS A 28 -1.26 -19.53 24.68
N THR A 29 -0.65 -18.62 23.91
CA THR A 29 0.57 -18.95 23.11
C THR A 29 1.70 -17.94 23.21
N TYR A 30 1.70 -17.04 24.20
CA TYR A 30 2.88 -16.20 24.44
C TYR A 30 4.09 -17.07 24.79
N SER A 31 5.21 -16.79 24.13
CA SER A 31 6.48 -17.48 24.34
C SER A 31 7.59 -16.43 24.33
N ASP A 32 8.33 -16.35 25.43
CA ASP A 32 9.43 -15.41 25.66
C ASP A 32 10.73 -15.80 24.93
N ILE A 33 10.80 -17.04 24.43
CA ILE A 33 11.92 -17.53 23.61
C ILE A 33 11.82 -17.15 22.13
N ILE A 34 10.69 -16.59 21.68
CA ILE A 34 10.50 -16.17 20.30
C ILE A 34 11.10 -14.78 20.10
N ASN A 35 11.96 -14.62 19.09
CA ASN A 35 12.47 -13.32 18.68
C ASN A 35 11.39 -12.54 17.90
N PRO A 36 10.88 -11.40 18.42
CA PRO A 36 9.85 -10.61 17.75
C PRO A 36 10.42 -9.62 16.71
N SER A 37 11.72 -9.67 16.43
CA SER A 37 12.38 -8.71 15.54
C SER A 37 11.92 -8.90 14.09
N VAL A 38 11.78 -7.78 13.37
CA VAL A 38 11.53 -7.79 11.93
C VAL A 38 12.82 -8.16 11.20
N SER A 39 12.77 -9.15 10.32
CA SER A 39 13.94 -9.53 9.53
C SER A 39 14.26 -8.48 8.48
N THR A 40 15.55 -8.38 8.11
CA THR A 40 16.01 -7.48 7.06
C THR A 40 15.25 -7.75 5.77
N GLU A 41 15.14 -9.01 5.35
CA GLU A 41 14.47 -9.44 4.12
C GLU A 41 13.00 -9.01 4.08
N PHE A 42 12.29 -9.09 5.23
CA PHE A 42 10.91 -8.64 5.32
C PHE A 42 10.80 -7.12 5.08
N SER A 43 11.67 -6.33 5.71
CA SER A 43 11.63 -4.86 5.59
C SER A 43 12.16 -4.33 4.24
N THR A 44 13.14 -5.01 3.65
CA THR A 44 13.82 -4.56 2.43
C THR A 44 13.12 -5.04 1.17
N ALA A 45 12.46 -6.20 1.20
CA ALA A 45 11.80 -6.79 0.05
C ALA A 45 10.39 -7.32 0.36
N GLY A 46 10.22 -8.17 1.39
CA GLY A 46 9.01 -8.97 1.58
C GLY A 46 7.72 -8.17 1.76
N PHE A 47 7.76 -7.08 2.52
CA PHE A 47 6.59 -6.24 2.79
C PHE A 47 6.41 -5.09 1.78
N ARG A 48 7.28 -5.02 0.76
CA ARG A 48 7.23 -3.96 -0.27
C ARG A 48 6.21 -4.29 -1.35
N LEU A 49 4.96 -4.35 -0.92
CA LEU A 49 3.78 -4.63 -1.73
C LEU A 49 3.39 -3.48 -2.70
N HIS A 50 4.39 -2.71 -3.15
CA HIS A 50 4.22 -1.46 -3.87
C HIS A 50 3.57 -1.62 -5.26
N SER A 51 3.58 -2.82 -5.86
CA SER A 51 2.87 -3.08 -7.12
C SER A 51 1.35 -2.98 -6.99
N MET A 52 0.81 -3.07 -5.77
CA MET A 52 -0.62 -2.91 -5.51
C MET A 52 -1.10 -1.44 -5.52
N VAL A 53 -0.19 -0.47 -5.61
CA VAL A 53 -0.52 0.96 -5.54
C VAL A 53 -1.07 1.47 -6.86
N GLN A 54 -2.33 1.92 -6.83
CA GLN A 54 -2.99 2.61 -7.93
C GLN A 54 -2.37 3.98 -8.19
N GLY A 55 -2.35 4.41 -9.45
CA GLY A 55 -1.86 5.74 -9.85
C GLY A 55 -2.72 6.92 -9.39
N VAL A 56 -3.96 6.66 -8.96
CA VAL A 56 -4.93 7.69 -8.56
C VAL A 56 -5.61 7.33 -7.24
N VAL A 57 -5.99 8.35 -6.47
CA VAL A 57 -6.93 8.25 -5.36
C VAL A 57 -8.29 8.73 -5.83
N GLU A 58 -9.31 7.87 -5.74
CA GLU A 58 -10.67 8.22 -6.11
C GLU A 58 -11.43 8.84 -4.93
N LEU A 59 -12.19 9.91 -5.17
CA LEU A 59 -13.09 10.51 -4.20
C LEU A 59 -14.52 10.10 -4.54
N ALA A 60 -15.11 9.25 -3.71
CA ALA A 60 -16.46 8.73 -3.92
C ALA A 60 -17.49 9.47 -3.06
N THR A 61 -18.56 9.92 -3.71
CA THR A 61 -19.75 10.49 -3.06
C THR A 61 -20.46 9.44 -2.19
N ARG A 62 -21.41 9.87 -1.36
CA ARG A 62 -22.23 8.97 -0.51
C ARG A 62 -23.02 7.93 -1.33
N VAL A 63 -23.39 8.24 -2.56
CA VAL A 63 -24.11 7.33 -3.47
C VAL A 63 -23.17 6.47 -4.32
N GLY A 64 -21.85 6.49 -4.03
CA GLY A 64 -20.86 5.66 -4.70
C GLY A 64 -20.41 6.16 -6.07
N ARG A 65 -20.83 7.34 -6.52
CA ARG A 65 -20.32 7.98 -7.74
C ARG A 65 -18.96 8.61 -7.48
N ILE A 66 -18.01 8.41 -8.40
CA ILE A 66 -16.71 9.07 -8.35
C ILE A 66 -16.88 10.54 -8.72
N ARG A 67 -16.58 11.42 -7.77
CA ARG A 67 -16.65 12.88 -7.95
C ARG A 67 -15.38 13.43 -8.58
N ARG A 68 -14.24 12.89 -8.18
CA ARG A 68 -12.91 13.36 -8.58
C ARG A 68 -11.90 12.22 -8.47
N ARG A 69 -10.86 12.28 -9.31
CA ARG A 69 -9.66 11.46 -9.21
C ARG A 69 -8.46 12.37 -8.96
N ILE A 70 -7.64 12.02 -7.99
CA ILE A 70 -6.43 12.75 -7.64
C ILE A 70 -5.25 11.88 -8.06
N PRO A 71 -4.43 12.29 -9.05
CA PRO A 71 -3.24 11.54 -9.42
C PRO A 71 -2.24 11.54 -8.27
N LEU A 72 -1.58 10.41 -8.01
CA LEU A 72 -0.52 10.35 -7.00
C LEU A 72 0.69 11.19 -7.42
N MET A 73 1.05 11.14 -8.70
CA MET A 73 2.07 12.03 -9.26
C MET A 73 1.63 13.49 -9.07
N GLY A 74 2.55 14.32 -8.57
CA GLY A 74 2.25 15.68 -8.16
C GLY A 74 1.60 15.84 -6.78
N ASN A 75 1.10 14.77 -6.14
CA ASN A 75 0.41 14.85 -4.84
C ASN A 75 1.14 14.17 -3.67
N PHE A 76 2.30 13.54 -3.90
CA PHE A 76 3.16 13.10 -2.80
C PHE A 76 3.50 14.28 -1.87
N PHE A 77 3.38 14.07 -0.56
CA PHE A 77 3.60 15.08 0.48
C PHE A 77 2.76 16.37 0.35
N ARG A 78 1.66 16.37 -0.41
CA ARG A 78 0.73 17.50 -0.49
C ARG A 78 -0.53 17.23 0.33
N SER A 79 -0.63 17.89 1.50
CA SER A 79 -1.78 17.75 2.39
C SER A 79 -3.00 18.59 1.98
N ASN A 80 -2.88 19.44 0.94
CA ASN A 80 -3.96 20.34 0.50
C ASN A 80 -5.29 19.60 0.22
N GLU A 81 -5.20 18.39 -0.32
CA GLU A 81 -6.36 17.53 -0.60
C GLU A 81 -7.03 16.97 0.68
N LEU A 82 -6.34 17.00 1.82
CA LEU A 82 -6.82 16.51 3.12
C LEU A 82 -7.39 17.62 4.01
N VAL A 83 -7.08 18.89 3.74
CA VAL A 83 -7.54 20.04 4.55
C VAL A 83 -9.07 20.19 4.49
N VAL A 84 -9.71 19.72 3.42
CA VAL A 84 -11.16 19.75 3.27
C VAL A 84 -11.77 18.47 3.87
N ALA A 85 -12.42 18.57 5.03
CA ALA A 85 -12.98 17.42 5.75
C ALA A 85 -13.88 16.50 4.91
N ALA A 86 -14.65 17.07 3.97
CA ALA A 86 -15.47 16.28 3.04
C ALA A 86 -14.64 15.36 2.13
N GLN A 87 -13.46 15.80 1.70
CA GLN A 87 -12.59 15.05 0.80
C GLN A 87 -11.99 13.81 1.47
N LEU A 88 -11.60 13.90 2.75
CA LEU A 88 -11.10 12.73 3.49
C LEU A 88 -12.14 11.60 3.54
N VAL A 89 -13.41 11.94 3.81
CA VAL A 89 -14.50 10.95 3.84
C VAL A 89 -14.75 10.37 2.45
N GLU A 90 -14.68 11.19 1.40
CA GLU A 90 -14.82 10.72 0.02
C GLU A 90 -13.65 9.83 -0.42
N MET A 91 -12.41 10.14 -0.01
CA MET A 91 -11.23 9.30 -0.22
C MET A 91 -11.39 7.96 0.49
N ALA A 92 -11.81 7.96 1.76
CA ALA A 92 -12.05 6.73 2.51
C ALA A 92 -13.10 5.84 1.82
N ARG A 93 -14.18 6.43 1.27
CA ARG A 93 -15.15 5.70 0.44
C ARG A 93 -14.57 5.23 -0.89
N GLY A 94 -13.64 5.97 -1.48
CA GLY A 94 -12.94 5.57 -2.69
C GLY A 94 -12.05 4.36 -2.45
N ILE A 95 -11.27 4.36 -1.36
CA ILE A 95 -10.37 3.25 -0.97
C ILE A 95 -11.14 1.94 -0.79
N THR A 96 -12.36 1.98 -0.24
CA THR A 96 -13.17 0.75 -0.07
C THR A 96 -13.81 0.23 -1.35
N ARG A 97 -13.82 1.02 -2.43
CA ARG A 97 -14.48 0.68 -3.71
C ARG A 97 -13.50 0.49 -4.86
N THR A 98 -12.30 1.04 -4.75
CA THR A 98 -11.27 0.96 -5.77
C THR A 98 -10.47 -0.31 -5.51
N PRO A 99 -10.47 -1.29 -6.43
CA PRO A 99 -9.61 -2.46 -6.28
C PRO A 99 -8.14 -2.01 -6.31
N ALA A 100 -7.31 -2.68 -5.51
CA ALA A 100 -5.86 -2.52 -5.60
C ALA A 100 -5.36 -3.03 -6.96
N MET A 101 -4.18 -2.57 -7.39
CA MET A 101 -3.48 -3.22 -8.49
C MET A 101 -3.06 -4.64 -8.07
N ARG A 102 -2.74 -5.47 -9.06
CA ARG A 102 -2.29 -6.84 -8.80
C ARG A 102 -0.93 -6.81 -8.13
N PHE A 103 -0.72 -7.76 -7.21
CA PHE A 103 0.62 -8.02 -6.69
C PHE A 103 1.42 -8.82 -7.72
N ASP A 104 1.97 -8.12 -8.71
CA ASP A 104 2.81 -8.67 -9.76
C ASP A 104 3.99 -7.73 -10.08
N GLY A 105 4.69 -7.97 -11.19
CA GLY A 105 5.83 -7.16 -11.63
C GLY A 105 5.47 -5.80 -12.25
N SER A 106 4.19 -5.45 -12.32
CA SER A 106 3.69 -4.21 -12.90
C SER A 106 3.54 -3.14 -11.84
N PHE A 107 4.07 -1.95 -12.12
CA PHE A 107 3.97 -0.78 -11.24
C PHE A 107 3.30 0.35 -12.00
N SER A 108 2.55 1.19 -11.28
CA SER A 108 1.99 2.42 -11.81
C SER A 108 3.10 3.40 -12.22
N ASP A 109 2.84 4.23 -13.24
CA ASP A 109 3.83 5.19 -13.75
C ASP A 109 4.16 6.26 -12.70
N GLU A 110 3.21 6.54 -11.80
CA GLU A 110 3.37 7.42 -10.65
C GLU A 110 4.44 6.91 -9.67
N LEU A 111 4.70 5.60 -9.64
CA LEU A 111 5.80 4.99 -8.89
C LEU A 111 7.03 4.71 -9.76
N ARG A 112 6.83 4.44 -11.06
CA ARG A 112 7.88 4.12 -12.03
C ARG A 112 8.41 5.38 -12.73
N GLY A 113 9.08 6.23 -11.96
CA GLY A 113 9.72 7.45 -12.44
C GLY A 113 8.96 8.73 -12.09
N GLY A 114 7.73 8.63 -11.58
CA GLY A 114 6.94 9.75 -11.08
C GLY A 114 7.03 9.98 -9.57
N LEU A 115 7.76 9.14 -8.81
CA LEU A 115 7.78 9.22 -7.34
C LEU A 115 8.40 10.57 -6.92
N PHE A 116 7.68 11.31 -6.08
CA PHE A 116 8.08 12.64 -5.61
C PHE A 116 8.26 13.70 -6.70
N GLN A 117 7.73 13.48 -7.91
CA GLN A 117 7.66 14.52 -8.92
C GLN A 117 6.62 15.57 -8.49
N PHE A 118 7.09 16.73 -8.04
CA PHE A 118 6.21 17.80 -7.56
C PHE A 118 5.63 18.68 -8.66
N ASN A 119 6.28 18.71 -9.84
CA ASN A 119 5.80 19.42 -11.02
C ASN A 119 5.55 18.40 -12.16
N PRO A 120 4.28 18.08 -12.48
CA PRO A 120 3.93 17.15 -13.56
C PRO A 120 4.49 17.57 -14.93
N ASP A 121 4.65 18.88 -15.17
CA ASP A 121 5.12 19.42 -16.45
C ASP A 121 6.65 19.36 -16.59
N GLN A 122 7.37 19.09 -15.50
CA GLN A 122 8.82 18.99 -15.50
C GLN A 122 9.26 17.55 -15.83
N LYS A 123 9.82 17.36 -17.03
CA LYS A 123 10.44 16.08 -17.40
C LYS A 123 11.65 15.77 -16.50
N GLY A 124 11.74 14.53 -16.02
CA GLY A 124 12.92 14.01 -15.31
C GLY A 124 13.06 14.42 -13.84
N GLY A 125 11.96 14.83 -13.18
CA GLY A 125 11.99 15.26 -11.77
C GLY A 125 11.60 14.20 -10.73
N GLY A 126 11.15 13.02 -11.15
CA GLY A 126 10.71 11.96 -10.26
C GLY A 126 11.72 10.82 -10.10
N VAL A 127 11.50 9.99 -9.09
CA VAL A 127 12.31 8.82 -8.74
C VAL A 127 11.58 7.55 -9.17
N ASP A 128 12.34 6.50 -9.49
CA ASP A 128 11.77 5.17 -9.76
C ASP A 128 11.79 4.32 -8.48
N LEU A 129 10.61 4.09 -7.90
CA LEU A 129 10.47 3.27 -6.69
C LEU A 129 10.86 1.81 -6.93
N THR A 130 10.64 1.30 -8.14
CA THR A 130 10.99 -0.08 -8.50
C THR A 130 12.50 -0.24 -8.52
N ALA A 131 13.21 0.69 -9.14
CA ALA A 131 14.67 0.72 -9.13
C ALA A 131 15.23 0.87 -7.70
N LEU A 132 14.62 1.72 -6.87
CA LEU A 132 15.00 1.85 -5.45
C LEU A 132 14.77 0.56 -4.66
N ASN A 133 13.71 -0.20 -4.94
CA ASN A 133 13.46 -1.49 -4.29
C ASN A 133 14.57 -2.49 -4.66
N ILE A 134 14.95 -2.58 -5.94
CA ILE A 134 16.04 -3.45 -6.39
C ILE A 134 17.37 -3.03 -5.76
N GLN A 135 17.70 -1.74 -5.77
CA GLN A 135 18.96 -1.26 -5.23
C GLN A 135 19.06 -1.52 -3.73
N ARG A 136 18.00 -1.25 -2.96
CA ARG A 136 17.97 -1.50 -1.51
C ARG A 136 18.02 -2.98 -1.15
N GLY A 137 17.48 -3.85 -2.01
CA GLY A 137 17.61 -5.30 -1.83
C GLY A 137 19.00 -5.85 -2.18
N ARG A 138 19.90 -5.04 -2.76
CA ARG A 138 21.32 -5.37 -2.94
C ARG A 138 22.21 -4.80 -1.85
N ASP A 139 21.79 -3.67 -1.29
CA ASP A 139 22.50 -2.95 -0.23
C ASP A 139 22.42 -3.66 1.13
N HIS A 140 21.31 -4.38 1.35
CA HIS A 140 21.00 -5.14 2.56
C HIS A 140 20.76 -6.61 2.23
#